data_AF-A0A2T1EDJ9-F1
#
_entry.id   AF-A0A2T1EDJ9-F1
#
_cell.length_a   1.000
_cell.length_b   1.000
_cell.length_c   1.000
_cell.angle_alpha   90.00
_cell.angle_beta   90.00
_cell.angle_gamma   90.00
#
_symmetry.space_group_name_H-M   'P 1'
#
loop_
_entity.id
_entity.type
_entity.pdbx_description
1 polymer ?
#
loop_
_entity_poly.entity_id
_entity_poly.type
_entity_poly.pdbx_seq_one_letter_code
_entity_poly.pdbx_strand_id
1 'polypeptide(L)'
;MSYRDVLIKESENLTMSDNNSLRKDEMKEQELPQFIYQEPEEFAPKPLTISYPLLPTPAFKEEKIFLPYTNLTDQQVAICFKMPTSDRVITPASKLAPRKNTFKQQKQKENLDRMQFLMLAGLIASIAVHGLVKYWGKFNISSLFMEKVVAQSIPASEQPIPTIYVNGIPTPDWNQITFRSLKFSGSGNSDVPVPETPIPGLKTTRIWNEGQGLSEVMELGDFEGIFGIEELALQKIADFAGIELANLPLSDFQTLQWQTLTDLVAAIPELGEISIDSIAPLADLASSVTGQLLSGSVSSVIENYPDLAVAQLGEYISLSDYSLTSIPNIEQVALKEFSNWQSTVINGIPGLENIPFSYLSNVPVPDFSFIGNVDLPLNANEANRSRSISGSNQAGFNVSCVSPCAHIELSGNNNLTGAQWISGKDQKNIKGGFGLLKVMNGGKEPTGRHPYGSSFKQVIWDVQEAKGDVTTAMFFRKCHRGIPDLGCSPYFIGPVVYFTYHEKDPMALGLPILIP
;
A
#
# COMPACT_ATOMS: atom_id res chain seq x y z
N MET A 1 -34.01 28.81 -12.51
CA MET A 1 -34.29 28.24 -13.84
C MET A 1 -33.94 26.76 -13.72
N SER A 2 -34.97 25.91 -13.57
CA SER A 2 -34.86 24.52 -13.10
C SER A 2 -35.12 23.58 -14.26
N TYR A 3 -34.23 22.61 -14.46
CA TYR A 3 -34.37 21.50 -15.42
C TYR A 3 -35.45 20.53 -14.91
N ARG A 4 -36.71 20.90 -15.14
CA ARG A 4 -37.85 19.99 -15.31
C ARG A 4 -38.32 20.21 -16.74
N ASP A 5 -38.71 19.12 -17.39
CA ASP A 5 -39.19 19.04 -18.79
C ASP A 5 -38.11 18.66 -19.80
N VAL A 6 -37.81 17.35 -19.94
CA VAL A 6 -37.55 16.66 -21.23
C VAL A 6 -37.74 15.15 -20.98
N LEU A 7 -38.54 14.50 -21.84
CA LEU A 7 -38.85 13.06 -21.96
C LEU A 7 -40.13 12.51 -21.31
N ILE A 8 -41.27 12.90 -21.89
CA ILE A 8 -42.38 11.99 -22.19
C ILE A 8 -42.67 12.09 -23.69
N LYS A 9 -42.42 11.01 -24.45
CA LYS A 9 -43.18 10.55 -25.64
C LYS A 9 -42.32 9.62 -26.51
N GLU A 10 -42.68 8.34 -26.52
CA GLU A 10 -42.79 7.41 -27.67
C GLU A 10 -43.19 6.05 -27.08
N SER A 11 -44.47 5.82 -26.82
CA SER A 11 -45.47 5.20 -27.71
C SER A 11 -45.34 3.67 -27.82
N GLU A 12 -46.20 3.03 -27.04
CA GLU A 12 -46.94 1.80 -27.28
C GLU A 12 -47.04 1.34 -28.75
N ASN A 13 -46.79 0.06 -29.00
CA ASN A 13 -47.68 -0.84 -29.74
C ASN A 13 -47.08 -2.25 -29.82
N LEU A 14 -47.75 -3.24 -29.23
CA LEU A 14 -48.17 -4.50 -29.89
C LEU A 14 -48.73 -5.47 -28.83
N THR A 15 -50.04 -5.72 -28.90
CA THR A 15 -50.76 -6.77 -28.18
C THR A 15 -51.09 -7.95 -29.09
N MET A 16 -51.03 -9.13 -28.48
CA MET A 16 -51.80 -10.38 -28.71
C MET A 16 -51.78 -11.11 -30.07
N SER A 17 -51.38 -12.39 -30.00
CA SER A 17 -52.19 -13.50 -30.52
C SER A 17 -51.82 -14.82 -29.82
N ASP A 18 -52.82 -15.46 -29.23
CA ASP A 18 -52.81 -16.86 -28.79
C ASP A 18 -52.67 -17.84 -29.97
N ASN A 19 -52.06 -19.01 -29.75
CA ASN A 19 -52.72 -20.30 -30.03
C ASN A 19 -51.94 -21.55 -29.55
N ASN A 20 -52.73 -22.40 -28.90
CA ASN A 20 -52.63 -23.81 -28.51
C ASN A 20 -51.84 -24.78 -29.42
N SER A 21 -51.17 -25.79 -28.82
CA SER A 21 -51.30 -27.25 -29.13
C SER A 21 -50.00 -28.06 -28.98
N LEU A 22 -50.06 -29.01 -28.03
CA LEU A 22 -49.39 -30.32 -27.96
C LEU A 22 -48.60 -30.81 -29.19
N ARG A 23 -47.37 -31.29 -28.94
CA ARG A 23 -46.89 -32.61 -29.38
C ARG A 23 -45.71 -33.11 -28.56
N LYS A 24 -45.83 -34.35 -28.10
CA LYS A 24 -44.75 -35.21 -27.61
C LYS A 24 -43.89 -35.67 -28.79
N ASP A 25 -42.68 -36.08 -28.45
CA ASP A 25 -41.85 -37.13 -29.05
C ASP A 25 -40.42 -36.69 -29.45
N GLU A 26 -39.49 -37.55 -29.02
CA GLU A 26 -38.14 -37.81 -29.51
C GLU A 26 -36.95 -37.09 -28.86
N MET A 27 -36.42 -37.76 -27.84
CA MET A 27 -34.99 -37.83 -27.54
C MET A 27 -34.20 -38.18 -28.80
N LYS A 28 -33.30 -37.28 -29.22
CA LYS A 28 -32.09 -37.64 -29.96
C LYS A 28 -30.89 -37.02 -29.26
N GLU A 29 -30.07 -37.94 -28.76
CA GLU A 29 -28.67 -37.80 -28.40
C GLU A 29 -27.95 -37.01 -29.49
N GLN A 30 -27.50 -35.79 -29.15
CA GLN A 30 -26.74 -34.93 -30.04
C GLN A 30 -25.34 -34.76 -29.46
N GLU A 31 -24.37 -35.27 -30.21
CA GLU A 31 -22.95 -35.34 -29.89
C GLU A 31 -22.38 -33.96 -29.55
N LEU A 32 -21.55 -33.91 -28.51
CA LEU A 32 -20.74 -32.76 -28.12
C LEU A 32 -19.82 -32.34 -29.28
N PRO A 33 -19.86 -31.08 -29.76
CA PRO A 33 -18.82 -30.57 -30.63
C PRO A 33 -17.54 -30.34 -29.81
N GLN A 34 -16.43 -30.88 -30.31
CA GLN A 34 -15.09 -30.61 -29.81
C GLN A 34 -14.80 -29.10 -29.88
N PHE A 35 -14.56 -28.48 -28.73
CA PHE A 35 -14.03 -27.13 -28.65
C PHE A 35 -12.56 -27.13 -29.08
N ILE A 36 -12.30 -26.59 -30.27
CA ILE A 36 -10.96 -26.17 -30.69
C ILE A 36 -10.65 -24.87 -29.92
N TYR A 37 -9.67 -24.91 -29.04
CA TYR A 37 -9.08 -23.73 -28.43
C TYR A 37 -8.37 -22.91 -29.53
N GLN A 38 -8.95 -21.78 -29.92
CA GLN A 38 -8.23 -20.72 -30.62
C GLN A 38 -7.75 -19.70 -29.57
N GLU A 39 -6.45 -19.44 -29.53
CA GLU A 39 -5.86 -18.36 -28.75
C GLU A 39 -6.50 -17.02 -29.14
N PRO A 40 -6.86 -16.15 -28.19
CA PRO A 40 -7.37 -14.83 -28.53
C PRO A 40 -6.23 -13.95 -29.05
N GLU A 41 -6.40 -13.45 -30.28
CA GLU A 41 -5.56 -12.40 -30.87
C GLU A 41 -5.58 -11.14 -30.00
N GLU A 42 -4.38 -10.63 -29.75
CA GLU A 42 -4.05 -9.45 -28.98
C GLU A 42 -4.61 -8.18 -29.66
N PHE A 43 -5.77 -7.69 -29.19
CA PHE A 43 -6.31 -6.40 -29.63
C PHE A 43 -5.57 -5.24 -28.94
N ALA A 44 -4.53 -4.73 -29.59
CA ALA A 44 -3.93 -3.45 -29.24
C ALA A 44 -4.90 -2.29 -29.58
N PRO A 45 -5.22 -1.38 -28.65
CA PRO A 45 -6.08 -0.24 -28.96
C PRO A 45 -5.34 0.79 -29.85
N LYS A 46 -5.94 1.12 -30.99
CA LYS A 46 -5.55 2.25 -31.83
C LYS A 46 -5.72 3.58 -31.06
N PRO A 47 -4.80 4.55 -31.19
CA PRO A 47 -4.91 5.83 -30.51
C PRO A 47 -6.03 6.67 -31.13
N LEU A 48 -6.99 7.08 -30.30
CA LEU A 48 -7.98 8.11 -30.62
C LEU A 48 -7.29 9.47 -30.72
N THR A 49 -7.27 10.05 -31.92
CA THR A 49 -6.84 11.42 -32.14
C THR A 49 -8.04 12.33 -31.96
N ILE A 50 -8.10 13.06 -30.84
CA ILE A 50 -9.11 14.10 -30.60
C ILE A 50 -8.48 15.44 -31.00
N SER A 51 -8.97 16.04 -32.08
CA SER A 51 -8.63 17.41 -32.48
C SER A 51 -9.55 18.42 -31.80
N TYR A 52 -9.00 19.29 -30.97
CA TYR A 52 -9.72 20.45 -30.41
C TYR A 52 -9.53 21.69 -31.32
N PRO A 53 -10.56 22.52 -31.52
CA PRO A 53 -10.40 23.81 -32.19
C PRO A 53 -9.67 24.80 -31.27
N LEU A 54 -8.66 25.48 -31.83
CA LEU A 54 -7.89 26.55 -31.18
C LEU A 54 -8.78 27.79 -30.96
N LEU A 55 -8.93 28.21 -29.71
CA LEU A 55 -9.41 29.54 -29.34
C LEU A 55 -8.24 30.55 -29.36
N PRO A 56 -8.47 31.82 -29.74
CA PRO A 56 -7.41 32.80 -29.93
C PRO A 56 -6.92 33.38 -28.60
N THR A 57 -5.60 33.42 -28.43
CA THR A 57 -4.91 34.13 -27.35
C THR A 57 -4.86 35.65 -27.61
N PRO A 58 -5.02 36.50 -26.57
CA PRO A 58 -4.96 37.94 -26.71
C PRO A 58 -3.52 38.46 -26.89
N ALA A 59 -3.39 39.50 -27.71
CA ALA A 59 -2.15 40.15 -28.08
C ALA A 59 -1.50 40.92 -26.91
N PHE A 60 -0.24 40.62 -26.61
CA PHE A 60 0.65 41.49 -25.83
C PHE A 60 1.47 42.38 -26.77
N LYS A 61 1.48 43.67 -26.45
CA LYS A 61 2.14 44.74 -27.19
C LYS A 61 3.61 44.82 -26.73
N GLU A 62 4.55 44.45 -27.59
CA GLU A 62 5.98 44.67 -27.35
C GLU A 62 6.40 46.06 -27.84
N GLU A 63 7.01 46.83 -26.95
CA GLU A 63 7.64 48.11 -27.24
C GLU A 63 9.13 47.89 -27.57
N LYS A 64 9.53 48.25 -28.79
CA LYS A 64 10.89 48.10 -29.33
C LYS A 64 11.82 49.18 -28.77
N ILE A 65 12.98 48.78 -28.28
CA ILE A 65 14.18 49.63 -28.22
C ILE A 65 15.26 49.00 -29.10
N PHE A 66 15.92 49.86 -29.90
CA PHE A 66 16.71 49.51 -31.08
C PHE A 66 18.18 49.93 -30.89
N LEU A 67 19.08 49.20 -31.59
CA LEU A 67 20.48 49.49 -32.01
C LEU A 67 21.64 48.94 -31.15
N PRO A 68 22.82 48.65 -31.76
CA PRO A 68 23.05 48.00 -33.05
C PRO A 68 24.17 46.92 -33.06
N TYR A 69 24.18 46.10 -34.11
CA TYR A 69 25.21 45.14 -34.50
C TYR A 69 26.47 45.80 -35.10
N THR A 70 27.65 45.22 -34.83
CA THR A 70 28.75 45.09 -35.83
C THR A 70 29.61 43.83 -35.60
N ASN A 71 29.50 42.89 -36.55
CA ASN A 71 30.53 42.16 -37.31
C ASN A 71 31.83 41.54 -36.70
N LEU A 72 32.05 40.28 -37.13
CA LEU A 72 33.28 39.61 -37.63
C LEU A 72 34.01 38.55 -36.77
N THR A 73 33.87 37.31 -37.29
CA THR A 73 34.88 36.26 -37.59
C THR A 73 35.56 35.39 -36.51
N ASP A 74 35.45 34.09 -36.81
CA ASP A 74 36.24 32.91 -36.42
C ASP A 74 37.66 33.12 -35.87
N GLN A 75 37.97 32.43 -34.76
CA GLN A 75 39.10 31.49 -34.72
C GLN A 75 39.12 30.61 -33.45
N GLN A 76 39.57 29.38 -33.65
CA GLN A 76 39.73 28.27 -32.71
C GLN A 76 40.65 28.60 -31.53
N VAL A 77 40.35 28.06 -30.34
CA VAL A 77 41.29 28.00 -29.20
C VAL A 77 41.37 26.57 -28.68
N ALA A 78 42.50 25.93 -28.96
CA ALA A 78 43.02 24.79 -28.23
C ALA A 78 43.92 25.31 -27.10
N ILE A 79 43.75 24.79 -25.88
CA ILE A 79 44.52 25.17 -24.70
C ILE A 79 45.60 24.10 -24.47
N CYS A 80 46.88 24.47 -24.67
CA CYS A 80 48.06 23.71 -24.23
C CYS A 80 48.72 24.46 -23.07
N PHE A 81 48.94 23.77 -21.95
CA PHE A 81 49.77 24.26 -20.84
C PHE A 81 51.26 23.97 -21.10
N LYS A 82 52.10 25.00 -20.97
CA LYS A 82 53.55 24.98 -21.18
C LYS A 82 54.25 25.04 -19.82
N MET A 83 55.14 24.08 -19.53
CA MET A 83 56.06 24.14 -18.39
C MET A 83 57.33 24.94 -18.74
N PRO A 84 57.98 25.63 -17.79
CA PRO A 84 59.28 26.25 -17.99
C PRO A 84 60.44 25.33 -17.57
N THR A 85 61.43 25.20 -18.45
CA THR A 85 62.77 24.66 -18.19
C THR A 85 63.68 25.75 -17.62
N SER A 86 64.46 25.42 -16.59
CA SER A 86 65.49 26.29 -16.02
C SER A 86 66.85 25.60 -16.11
N ASP A 87 67.75 26.19 -16.89
CA ASP A 87 69.16 25.82 -17.01
C ASP A 87 69.94 26.32 -15.79
N ARG A 88 70.81 25.46 -15.23
CA ARG A 88 72.01 25.94 -14.53
C ARG A 88 73.20 24.99 -14.66
N VAL A 89 74.23 25.54 -15.26
CA VAL A 89 75.61 25.07 -15.41
C VAL A 89 76.34 25.12 -14.06
N ILE A 90 77.11 24.07 -13.71
CA ILE A 90 78.20 24.16 -12.71
C ILE A 90 79.40 23.33 -13.19
N THR A 91 80.56 23.99 -13.23
CA THR A 91 81.91 23.47 -13.52
C THR A 91 82.57 22.78 -12.31
N PRO A 92 83.65 21.98 -12.52
CA PRO A 92 84.22 21.10 -11.50
C PRO A 92 85.47 21.66 -10.81
N ALA A 93 85.76 21.20 -9.59
CA ALA A 93 87.06 20.72 -9.09
C ALA A 93 87.20 20.85 -7.56
N SER A 94 87.57 19.77 -6.86
CA SER A 94 88.82 19.71 -6.08
C SER A 94 88.90 18.41 -5.25
N LYS A 95 90.09 17.81 -5.26
CA LYS A 95 90.52 16.69 -4.41
C LYS A 95 90.87 17.21 -3.02
N LEU A 96 90.54 16.46 -1.97
CA LEU A 96 91.34 16.41 -0.73
C LEU A 96 91.08 15.13 0.08
N ALA A 97 92.11 14.78 0.85
CA ALA A 97 92.50 13.48 1.37
C ALA A 97 91.68 12.99 2.60
N PRO A 98 91.91 11.74 3.10
CA PRO A 98 91.01 11.02 3.99
C PRO A 98 91.37 11.19 5.47
N ARG A 99 90.39 11.14 6.39
CA ARG A 99 90.63 10.69 7.78
C ARG A 99 89.37 10.47 8.62
N LYS A 100 89.25 9.21 9.08
CA LYS A 100 88.93 8.74 10.45
C LYS A 100 87.71 9.34 11.15
N ASN A 101 86.61 8.58 11.24
CA ASN A 101 85.76 8.45 12.45
C ASN A 101 84.67 7.36 12.32
N THR A 102 85.00 6.18 11.78
CA THR A 102 84.02 5.13 11.44
C THR A 102 83.46 4.34 12.64
N PHE A 103 84.05 4.44 13.83
CA PHE A 103 83.60 3.64 15.00
C PHE A 103 82.43 4.25 15.80
N LYS A 104 82.25 5.57 15.80
CA LYS A 104 81.16 6.22 16.57
C LYS A 104 79.82 6.22 15.82
N GLN A 105 79.84 6.30 14.49
CA GLN A 105 78.62 6.28 13.68
C GLN A 105 78.01 4.87 13.56
N GLN A 106 78.84 3.83 13.58
CA GLN A 106 78.37 2.45 13.50
C GLN A 106 77.66 2.02 14.80
N LYS A 107 78.17 2.46 15.96
CA LYS A 107 77.53 2.23 17.27
C LYS A 107 76.22 3.01 17.47
N GLN A 108 76.08 4.17 16.85
CA GLN A 108 74.83 4.94 16.88
C GLN A 108 73.75 4.31 15.99
N LYS A 109 74.13 3.76 14.83
CA LYS A 109 73.21 3.04 13.94
C LYS A 109 72.68 1.75 14.57
N GLU A 110 73.55 0.99 15.22
CA GLU A 110 73.16 -0.25 15.92
C GLU A 110 72.20 0.01 17.09
N ASN A 111 72.37 1.12 17.82
CA ASN A 111 71.43 1.52 18.87
C ASN A 111 70.06 1.99 18.33
N LEU A 112 70.03 2.60 17.15
CA LEU A 112 68.79 3.05 16.51
C LEU A 112 67.98 1.86 16.00
N ASP A 113 68.64 0.88 15.36
CA ASP A 113 67.99 -0.35 14.88
C ASP A 113 67.46 -1.19 16.06
N ARG A 114 68.19 -1.21 17.19
CA ARG A 114 67.76 -1.90 18.41
C ARG A 114 66.56 -1.22 19.08
N MET A 115 66.48 0.11 19.06
CA MET A 115 65.32 0.87 19.54
C MET A 115 64.09 0.66 18.64
N GLN A 116 64.27 0.64 17.32
CA GLN A 116 63.18 0.35 16.37
C GLN A 116 62.63 -1.07 16.58
N PHE A 117 63.50 -2.06 16.81
CA PHE A 117 63.08 -3.42 17.13
C PHE A 117 62.28 -3.50 18.44
N LEU A 118 62.71 -2.80 19.49
CA LEU A 118 62.00 -2.77 20.77
C LEU A 118 60.63 -2.09 20.67
N MET A 119 60.52 -1.02 19.87
CA MET A 119 59.24 -0.35 19.60
C MET A 119 58.26 -1.27 18.85
N LEU A 120 58.74 -2.00 17.83
CA LEU A 120 57.92 -2.96 17.08
C LEU A 120 57.50 -4.16 17.95
N ALA A 121 58.42 -4.70 18.75
CA ALA A 121 58.11 -5.77 19.69
C ALA A 121 57.08 -5.34 20.75
N GLY A 122 57.18 -4.11 21.25
CA GLY A 122 56.21 -3.52 22.17
C GLY A 122 54.82 -3.35 21.55
N LEU A 123 54.75 -2.94 20.28
CA LEU A 123 53.49 -2.83 19.54
C LEU A 123 52.84 -4.21 19.31
N ILE A 124 53.61 -5.22 18.92
CA ILE A 124 53.08 -6.59 18.72
C ILE A 124 52.60 -7.17 20.05
N ALA A 125 53.37 -6.97 21.13
CA ALA A 125 52.97 -7.42 22.46
C ALA A 125 51.70 -6.71 22.95
N SER A 126 51.55 -5.40 22.70
CA SER A 126 50.35 -4.67 23.09
C SER A 126 49.12 -5.12 22.30
N ILE A 127 49.24 -5.38 21.00
CA ILE A 127 48.16 -5.96 20.18
C ILE A 127 47.79 -7.36 20.67
N ALA A 128 48.77 -8.21 20.99
CA ALA A 128 48.53 -9.56 21.50
C ALA A 128 47.83 -9.54 22.86
N VAL A 129 48.24 -8.64 23.78
CA VAL A 129 47.58 -8.47 25.08
C VAL A 129 46.18 -7.88 24.92
N HIS A 130 45.99 -6.91 24.02
CA HIS A 130 44.66 -6.33 23.77
C HIS A 130 43.71 -7.36 23.13
N GLY A 131 44.22 -8.21 22.23
CA GLY A 131 43.50 -9.35 21.68
C GLY A 131 43.14 -10.37 22.76
N LEU A 132 44.08 -10.72 23.65
CA LEU A 132 43.81 -11.65 24.76
C LEU A 132 42.76 -11.08 25.71
N VAL A 133 42.87 -9.82 26.16
CA VAL A 133 41.91 -9.21 27.10
C VAL A 133 40.50 -9.08 26.50
N LYS A 134 40.38 -8.80 25.20
CA LYS A 134 39.06 -8.66 24.55
C LYS A 134 38.37 -10.01 24.28
N TYR A 135 39.14 -11.11 24.22
CA TYR A 135 38.63 -12.44 23.87
C TYR A 135 38.71 -13.50 24.98
N TRP A 136 39.32 -13.22 26.13
CA TRP A 136 39.43 -14.18 27.25
C TRP A 136 38.18 -14.36 28.12
N GLY A 137 37.13 -13.55 27.91
CA GLY A 137 35.88 -13.68 28.68
C GLY A 137 34.94 -14.82 28.25
N LYS A 138 35.24 -15.57 27.17
CA LYS A 138 34.29 -16.54 26.59
C LYS A 138 34.94 -17.80 25.98
N PHE A 139 35.93 -18.41 26.63
CA PHE A 139 36.40 -19.76 26.25
C PHE A 139 36.04 -20.78 27.33
N ASN A 140 34.93 -21.49 27.10
CA ASN A 140 34.51 -22.68 27.83
C ASN A 140 35.18 -23.88 27.15
N ILE A 141 36.09 -24.56 27.85
CA ILE A 141 37.01 -25.58 27.29
C ILE A 141 36.40 -26.99 27.25
N SER A 142 35.07 -27.10 27.24
CA SER A 142 34.34 -28.38 27.34
C SER A 142 33.94 -29.01 25.99
N SER A 143 34.34 -28.46 24.84
CA SER A 143 34.02 -29.03 23.52
C SER A 143 35.27 -29.42 22.72
N LEU A 144 36.01 -30.41 23.21
CA LEU A 144 37.03 -31.14 22.46
C LEU A 144 36.60 -32.58 22.11
N PHE A 145 35.29 -32.79 22.00
CA PHE A 145 34.73 -34.00 21.41
C PHE A 145 33.90 -33.65 20.19
N MET A 146 34.27 -34.29 19.08
CA MET A 146 33.60 -34.23 17.78
C MET A 146 32.12 -34.58 17.93
N GLU A 147 31.27 -33.58 17.72
CA GLU A 147 29.88 -33.78 17.36
C GLU A 147 29.65 -33.06 16.03
N LYS A 148 29.02 -33.78 15.09
CA LYS A 148 28.56 -33.26 13.81
C LYS A 148 28.01 -31.84 13.99
N VAL A 149 28.57 -30.88 13.28
CA VAL A 149 27.94 -29.57 13.11
C VAL A 149 26.68 -29.79 12.28
N VAL A 150 25.58 -30.09 12.97
CA VAL A 150 24.25 -29.78 12.48
C VAL A 150 24.21 -28.25 12.43
N ALA A 151 23.91 -27.71 11.26
CA ALA A 151 23.70 -26.27 11.10
C ALA A 151 22.73 -25.81 12.19
N GLN A 152 23.22 -24.99 13.13
CA GLN A 152 22.36 -24.27 14.04
C GLN A 152 21.53 -23.34 13.17
N SER A 153 20.25 -23.67 13.01
CA SER A 153 19.25 -22.73 12.51
C SER A 153 19.38 -21.46 13.36
N ILE A 154 19.72 -20.34 12.71
CA ILE A 154 19.58 -19.01 13.31
C ILE A 154 18.15 -18.99 13.89
N PRO A 155 17.96 -18.69 15.20
CA PRO A 155 16.61 -18.57 15.73
C PRO A 155 15.91 -17.53 14.87
N ALA A 156 14.87 -17.94 14.14
CA ALA A 156 14.08 -17.04 13.34
C ALA A 156 13.65 -15.89 14.26
N SER A 157 14.09 -14.68 13.93
CA SER A 157 13.58 -13.47 14.57
C SER A 157 12.06 -13.58 14.55
N GLU A 158 11.43 -13.57 15.73
CA GLU A 158 9.98 -13.65 15.85
C GLU A 158 9.39 -12.50 15.04
N GLN A 159 8.68 -12.85 13.96
CA GLN A 159 8.11 -11.86 13.07
C GLN A 159 6.89 -11.21 13.72
N PRO A 160 6.66 -9.90 13.55
CA PRO A 160 5.53 -9.20 14.16
C PRO A 160 4.15 -9.71 13.70
N ILE A 161 4.09 -10.36 12.53
CA ILE A 161 2.89 -10.98 11.98
C ILE A 161 3.13 -12.45 11.63
N PRO A 162 2.08 -13.28 11.53
CA PRO A 162 2.19 -14.62 10.97
C PRO A 162 2.88 -14.61 9.60
N THR A 163 3.97 -15.37 9.50
CA THR A 163 4.90 -15.29 8.36
C THR A 163 5.25 -16.68 7.85
N ILE A 164 5.19 -16.85 6.53
CA ILE A 164 5.82 -17.95 5.81
C ILE A 164 7.02 -17.43 5.02
N TYR A 165 7.92 -18.32 4.62
CA TYR A 165 9.08 -17.96 3.81
C TYR A 165 8.95 -18.57 2.41
N VAL A 166 8.94 -17.71 1.39
CA VAL A 166 8.96 -18.11 -0.02
C VAL A 166 10.32 -17.75 -0.59
N ASN A 167 11.11 -18.74 -0.97
CA ASN A 167 12.50 -18.56 -1.44
C ASN A 167 13.38 -17.74 -0.45
N GLY A 168 13.15 -17.93 0.85
CA GLY A 168 13.86 -17.20 1.91
C GLY A 168 13.35 -15.79 2.18
N ILE A 169 12.34 -15.31 1.45
CA ILE A 169 11.73 -13.98 1.64
C ILE A 169 10.54 -14.11 2.58
N PRO A 170 10.45 -13.31 3.66
CA PRO A 170 9.28 -13.29 4.52
C PRO A 170 8.06 -12.81 3.72
N THR A 171 6.99 -13.60 3.79
CA THR A 171 5.70 -13.37 3.14
C THR A 171 4.59 -13.61 4.15
N PRO A 172 3.48 -12.84 4.13
CA PRO A 172 2.44 -13.00 5.13
C PRO A 172 1.79 -14.38 5.03
N ASP A 173 1.56 -15.03 6.16
CA ASP A 173 0.70 -16.20 6.20
C ASP A 173 -0.76 -15.76 6.19
N TRP A 174 -1.32 -15.63 4.99
CA TRP A 174 -2.71 -15.20 4.81
C TRP A 174 -3.75 -16.18 5.41
N ASN A 175 -3.35 -17.40 5.80
CA ASN A 175 -4.23 -18.33 6.53
C ASN A 175 -4.36 -17.98 8.00
N GLN A 176 -3.44 -17.18 8.54
CA GLN A 176 -3.39 -16.82 9.96
C GLN A 176 -3.65 -15.32 10.19
N ILE A 177 -3.73 -14.53 9.12
CA ILE A 177 -3.99 -13.09 9.19
C ILE A 177 -5.46 -12.79 8.90
N THR A 178 -6.09 -12.10 9.83
CA THR A 178 -7.46 -11.56 9.74
C THR A 178 -7.44 -10.05 9.99
N PHE A 179 -8.53 -9.32 9.70
CA PHE A 179 -8.61 -7.89 10.07
C PHE A 179 -8.51 -7.67 11.58
N ARG A 180 -9.03 -8.60 12.40
CA ARG A 180 -8.91 -8.56 13.87
C ARG A 180 -7.47 -8.71 14.35
N SER A 181 -6.65 -9.49 13.63
CA SER A 181 -5.27 -9.78 14.04
C SER A 181 -4.34 -8.57 13.86
N LEU A 182 -4.65 -7.66 12.94
CA LEU A 182 -3.83 -6.50 12.63
C LEU A 182 -4.15 -5.31 13.56
N LYS A 183 -3.13 -4.70 14.15
CA LYS A 183 -3.27 -3.59 15.11
C LYS A 183 -2.39 -2.41 14.75
N PHE A 184 -2.91 -1.21 14.97
CA PHE A 184 -2.11 0.01 14.83
C PHE A 184 -1.01 0.06 15.89
N SER A 185 0.20 0.45 15.49
CA SER A 185 1.33 0.71 16.38
C SER A 185 1.61 2.21 16.57
N GLY A 186 0.63 3.04 16.21
CA GLY A 186 0.64 4.47 16.44
C GLY A 186 -0.74 5.05 16.19
N SER A 187 -1.05 6.12 16.90
CA SER A 187 -2.33 6.83 16.77
C SER A 187 -2.33 7.82 15.61
N GLY A 188 -3.51 8.15 15.12
CA GLY A 188 -3.70 9.18 14.11
C GLY A 188 -5.15 9.57 13.93
N ASN A 189 -5.37 10.57 13.09
CA ASN A 189 -6.69 11.04 12.73
C ASN A 189 -6.70 11.55 11.29
N SER A 190 -7.89 11.63 10.71
CA SER A 190 -8.11 12.29 9.45
C SER A 190 -9.52 12.82 9.34
N ASP A 191 -9.62 14.02 8.80
CA ASP A 191 -10.88 14.56 8.31
C ASP A 191 -11.08 14.17 6.85
N VAL A 192 -12.27 13.67 6.56
CA VAL A 192 -12.74 13.34 5.21
C VAL A 192 -13.39 14.59 4.65
N PRO A 193 -12.96 15.08 3.48
CA PRO A 193 -13.62 16.20 2.80
C PRO A 193 -15.10 15.90 2.62
N VAL A 194 -15.96 16.81 3.09
CA VAL A 194 -17.41 16.64 3.01
C VAL A 194 -17.85 16.93 1.57
N PRO A 195 -18.45 15.95 0.87
CA PRO A 195 -19.06 16.20 -0.44
C PRO A 195 -20.26 17.15 -0.31
N GLU A 196 -20.61 17.85 -1.39
CA GLU A 196 -21.78 18.76 -1.40
C GLU A 196 -23.09 18.04 -1.08
N THR A 197 -23.20 16.78 -1.49
CA THR A 197 -24.33 15.89 -1.16
C THR A 197 -23.90 14.93 -0.06
N PRO A 198 -24.59 14.89 1.09
CA PRO A 198 -24.31 13.92 2.15
C PRO A 198 -24.38 12.49 1.62
N ILE A 199 -23.35 11.70 1.92
CA ILE A 199 -23.31 10.27 1.61
C ILE A 199 -23.69 9.53 2.90
N PRO A 200 -24.80 8.80 2.93
CA PRO A 200 -25.20 8.03 4.11
C PRO A 200 -24.09 7.09 4.60
N GLY A 201 -23.90 7.02 5.92
CA GLY A 201 -22.84 6.23 6.56
C GLY A 201 -21.44 6.83 6.48
N LEU A 202 -21.15 7.77 5.57
CA LEU A 202 -19.81 8.34 5.42
C LEU A 202 -19.41 9.17 6.65
N LYS A 203 -18.38 8.71 7.37
CA LYS A 203 -17.80 9.44 8.50
C LYS A 203 -16.96 10.63 8.00
N THR A 204 -17.17 11.79 8.61
CA THR A 204 -16.41 13.01 8.31
C THR A 204 -15.07 13.09 9.03
N THR A 205 -14.91 12.34 10.11
CA THR A 205 -13.63 12.21 10.83
C THR A 205 -13.41 10.75 11.18
N ARG A 206 -12.17 10.30 11.01
CA ARG A 206 -11.70 8.99 11.43
C ARG A 206 -10.54 9.16 12.40
N ILE A 207 -10.59 8.45 13.53
CA ILE A 207 -9.56 8.48 14.57
C ILE A 207 -9.18 7.03 14.86
N TRP A 208 -7.89 6.77 15.02
CA TRP A 208 -7.39 5.48 15.48
C TRP A 208 -6.33 5.67 16.56
N ASN A 209 -6.28 4.71 17.46
CA ASN A 209 -5.31 4.70 18.55
C ASN A 209 -4.33 3.54 18.40
N GLU A 210 -3.13 3.71 18.95
CA GLU A 210 -2.20 2.60 19.14
C GLU A 210 -2.87 1.43 19.88
N GLY A 211 -2.62 0.22 19.41
CA GLY A 211 -3.21 -1.03 19.91
C GLY A 211 -4.60 -1.34 19.37
N GLN A 212 -5.28 -0.39 18.73
CA GLN A 212 -6.61 -0.58 18.17
C GLN A 212 -6.56 -1.52 16.95
N GLY A 213 -7.57 -2.38 16.80
CA GLY A 213 -7.68 -3.29 15.67
C GLY A 213 -7.98 -2.56 14.36
N LEU A 214 -7.41 -3.05 13.26
CA LEU A 214 -7.67 -2.52 11.92
C LEU A 214 -9.18 -2.60 11.58
N SER A 215 -9.84 -3.69 12.00
CA SER A 215 -11.27 -3.92 11.79
C SER A 215 -12.19 -2.90 12.46
N GLU A 216 -11.72 -2.16 13.47
CA GLU A 216 -12.52 -1.18 14.20
C GLU A 216 -12.49 0.21 13.56
N VAL A 217 -11.57 0.43 12.63
CA VAL A 217 -11.23 1.74 12.08
C VAL A 217 -11.48 1.79 10.58
N MET A 218 -11.08 0.73 9.88
CA MET A 218 -11.17 0.68 8.42
C MET A 218 -12.60 0.38 7.97
N GLU A 219 -12.97 0.93 6.83
CA GLU A 219 -14.26 0.72 6.18
C GLU A 219 -14.09 -0.20 4.97
N LEU A 220 -15.19 -0.84 4.53
CA LEU A 220 -15.17 -1.75 3.38
C LEU A 220 -14.63 -1.06 2.12
N GLY A 221 -14.97 0.22 1.89
CA GLY A 221 -14.51 1.00 0.75
C GLY A 221 -13.00 1.24 0.71
N ASP A 222 -12.32 1.15 1.85
CA ASP A 222 -10.85 1.29 1.89
C ASP A 222 -10.14 0.13 1.17
N PHE A 223 -10.86 -0.98 0.97
CA PHE A 223 -10.38 -2.23 0.39
C PHE A 223 -11.11 -2.63 -0.90
N GLU A 224 -11.93 -1.74 -1.45
CA GLU A 224 -12.67 -1.94 -2.70
C GLU A 224 -11.72 -2.28 -3.87
N GLY A 225 -11.99 -3.39 -4.56
CA GLY A 225 -11.16 -3.89 -5.66
C GLY A 225 -9.80 -4.44 -5.22
N ILE A 226 -9.55 -4.59 -3.92
CA ILE A 226 -8.29 -5.10 -3.36
C ILE A 226 -8.47 -6.56 -2.94
N PHE A 227 -9.32 -6.81 -1.94
CA PHE A 227 -9.49 -8.14 -1.37
C PHE A 227 -10.71 -8.90 -1.94
N GLY A 228 -11.59 -8.23 -2.69
CA GLY A 228 -12.84 -8.83 -3.18
C GLY A 228 -13.85 -9.07 -2.05
N ILE A 229 -13.79 -8.27 -0.99
CA ILE A 229 -14.71 -8.35 0.15
C ILE A 229 -16.13 -7.95 -0.25
N GLU A 230 -16.24 -7.06 -1.24
CA GLU A 230 -17.47 -6.50 -1.78
C GLU A 230 -18.35 -7.56 -2.47
N GLU A 231 -17.74 -8.67 -2.90
CA GLU A 231 -18.40 -9.82 -3.54
C GLU A 231 -18.93 -10.85 -2.54
N LEU A 232 -18.64 -10.70 -1.24
CA LEU A 232 -19.08 -11.65 -0.23
C LEU A 232 -20.55 -11.39 0.15
N ALA A 233 -21.32 -12.46 0.27
CA ALA A 233 -22.62 -12.44 0.92
C ALA A 233 -22.46 -12.72 2.42
N LEU A 234 -23.39 -12.22 3.24
CA LEU A 234 -23.32 -12.39 4.69
C LEU A 234 -23.41 -13.86 5.11
N GLN A 235 -24.16 -14.69 4.39
CA GLN A 235 -24.24 -16.13 4.62
C GLN A 235 -22.85 -16.78 4.50
N LYS A 236 -22.10 -16.46 3.45
CA LYS A 236 -20.75 -16.99 3.23
C LYS A 236 -19.80 -16.56 4.35
N ILE A 237 -19.92 -15.32 4.82
CA ILE A 237 -19.12 -14.80 5.94
C ILE A 237 -19.45 -15.59 7.22
N ALA A 238 -20.74 -15.80 7.49
CA ALA A 238 -21.23 -16.53 8.66
C ALA A 238 -20.76 -17.98 8.66
N ASP A 239 -20.84 -18.66 7.51
CA ASP A 239 -20.38 -20.04 7.34
C ASP A 239 -18.89 -20.18 7.69
N PHE A 240 -18.06 -19.22 7.26
CA PHE A 240 -16.63 -19.20 7.62
C PHE A 240 -16.40 -18.90 9.09
N ALA A 241 -17.13 -17.93 9.65
CA ALA A 241 -16.96 -17.50 11.03
C ALA A 241 -17.61 -18.47 12.04
N GLY A 242 -18.41 -19.45 11.58
CA GLY A 242 -19.18 -20.35 12.45
C GLY A 242 -20.29 -19.62 13.21
N ILE A 243 -20.92 -18.62 12.58
CA ILE A 243 -21.93 -17.76 13.18
C ILE A 243 -23.32 -18.16 12.68
N GLU A 244 -24.29 -18.24 13.59
CA GLU A 244 -25.70 -18.41 13.25
C GLU A 244 -26.37 -17.03 13.09
N LEU A 245 -26.61 -16.61 11.85
CA LEU A 245 -27.18 -15.28 11.54
C LEU A 245 -28.55 -15.03 12.18
N ALA A 246 -29.38 -16.07 12.35
CA ALA A 246 -30.70 -15.96 12.97
C ALA A 246 -30.66 -15.45 14.43
N ASN A 247 -29.51 -15.63 15.12
CA ASN A 247 -29.32 -15.19 16.51
C ASN A 247 -28.78 -13.76 16.60
N LEU A 248 -28.47 -13.13 15.49
CA LEU A 248 -28.00 -11.74 15.45
C LEU A 248 -29.17 -10.80 15.16
N PRO A 249 -29.18 -9.57 15.72
CA PRO A 249 -30.11 -8.54 15.32
C PRO A 249 -29.71 -7.88 13.97
N LEU A 250 -30.65 -7.20 13.31
CA LEU A 250 -30.35 -6.37 12.12
C LEU A 250 -29.32 -5.29 12.44
N SER A 251 -29.28 -4.78 13.67
CA SER A 251 -28.31 -3.76 14.10
C SER A 251 -26.85 -4.19 14.01
N ASP A 252 -26.58 -5.50 14.02
CA ASP A 252 -25.22 -6.05 13.91
C ASP A 252 -24.68 -5.95 12.47
N PHE A 253 -25.58 -5.84 11.47
CA PHE A 253 -25.21 -5.54 10.10
C PHE A 253 -25.33 -4.04 9.84
N GLN A 254 -24.27 -3.31 10.17
CA GLN A 254 -24.23 -1.84 10.19
C GLN A 254 -24.72 -1.20 8.88
N THR A 255 -24.47 -1.82 7.73
CA THR A 255 -24.90 -1.32 6.42
C THR A 255 -26.40 -1.03 6.35
N LEU A 256 -27.22 -1.76 7.11
CA LEU A 256 -28.66 -1.58 7.14
C LEU A 256 -29.13 -0.27 7.76
N GLN A 257 -28.31 0.38 8.57
CA GLN A 257 -28.67 1.63 9.24
C GLN A 257 -29.11 2.72 8.26
N TRP A 258 -28.58 2.71 7.04
CA TRP A 258 -28.82 3.74 6.03
C TRP A 258 -29.42 3.21 4.73
N GLN A 259 -29.92 1.97 4.70
CA GLN A 259 -30.69 1.50 3.55
C GLN A 259 -32.11 2.07 3.60
N THR A 260 -32.68 2.31 2.43
CA THR A 260 -34.10 2.63 2.23
C THR A 260 -34.85 1.43 1.68
N LEU A 261 -36.19 1.47 1.61
CA LEU A 261 -36.95 0.42 0.92
C LEU A 261 -36.56 0.32 -0.56
N THR A 262 -36.27 1.44 -1.21
CA THR A 262 -35.79 1.47 -2.60
C THR A 262 -34.46 0.75 -2.75
N ASP A 263 -33.51 1.03 -1.84
CA ASP A 263 -32.19 0.38 -1.87
C ASP A 263 -32.31 -1.13 -1.62
N LEU A 264 -33.16 -1.54 -0.68
CA LEU A 264 -33.38 -2.96 -0.37
C LEU A 264 -34.04 -3.71 -1.53
N VAL A 265 -35.01 -3.11 -2.22
CA VAL A 265 -35.61 -3.72 -3.43
C VAL A 265 -34.61 -3.76 -4.58
N ALA A 266 -33.74 -2.76 -4.72
CA ALA A 266 -32.68 -2.79 -5.72
C ALA A 266 -31.67 -3.93 -5.44
N ALA A 267 -31.29 -4.14 -4.18
CA ALA A 267 -30.38 -5.19 -3.75
C ALA A 267 -31.03 -6.59 -3.76
N ILE A 268 -32.32 -6.68 -3.43
CA ILE A 268 -33.12 -7.92 -3.33
C ILE A 268 -34.40 -7.72 -4.18
N PRO A 269 -34.36 -7.93 -5.50
CA PRO A 269 -35.51 -7.65 -6.37
C PRO A 269 -36.80 -8.39 -5.98
N GLU A 270 -36.67 -9.62 -5.48
CA GLU A 270 -37.81 -10.43 -5.02
C GLU A 270 -38.55 -9.81 -3.82
N LEU A 271 -37.87 -8.96 -3.03
CA LEU A 271 -38.47 -8.24 -1.90
C LEU A 271 -39.61 -7.32 -2.36
N GLY A 272 -39.52 -6.79 -3.58
CA GLY A 272 -40.51 -5.88 -4.14
C GLY A 272 -41.90 -6.50 -4.26
N GLU A 273 -41.98 -7.81 -4.48
CA GLU A 273 -43.24 -8.55 -4.67
C GLU A 273 -43.83 -9.06 -3.34
N ILE A 274 -43.05 -9.07 -2.27
CA ILE A 274 -43.51 -9.54 -0.95
C ILE A 274 -44.40 -8.48 -0.32
N SER A 275 -45.45 -8.92 0.36
CA SER A 275 -46.34 -8.00 1.07
C SER A 275 -45.64 -7.35 2.26
N ILE A 276 -45.65 -6.02 2.37
CA ILE A 276 -44.88 -5.28 3.38
C ILE A 276 -45.28 -5.65 4.82
N ASP A 277 -46.56 -5.94 5.05
CA ASP A 277 -47.13 -6.34 6.34
C ASP A 277 -46.68 -7.74 6.80
N SER A 278 -46.10 -8.53 5.91
CA SER A 278 -45.50 -9.83 6.24
C SER A 278 -44.03 -9.72 6.69
N ILE A 279 -43.41 -8.55 6.53
CA ILE A 279 -42.01 -8.31 6.89
C ILE A 279 -41.98 -7.28 8.02
N ALA A 280 -41.96 -7.77 9.26
CA ALA A 280 -42.08 -6.94 10.47
C ALA A 280 -41.25 -5.63 10.46
N PRO A 281 -39.92 -5.64 10.22
CA PRO A 281 -39.15 -4.39 10.21
C PRO A 281 -39.62 -3.40 9.13
N LEU A 282 -40.06 -3.87 7.96
CA LEU A 282 -40.52 -2.99 6.88
C LEU A 282 -41.94 -2.46 7.14
N ALA A 283 -42.80 -3.27 7.75
CA ALA A 283 -44.12 -2.86 8.22
C ALA A 283 -44.01 -1.76 9.29
N ASP A 284 -43.10 -1.92 10.24
CA ASP A 284 -42.87 -0.96 11.32
C ASP A 284 -42.23 0.33 10.78
N LEU A 285 -41.29 0.24 9.83
CA LEU A 285 -40.80 1.41 9.09
C LEU A 285 -41.94 2.16 8.41
N ALA A 286 -42.80 1.45 7.69
CA ALA A 286 -43.95 2.03 7.00
C ALA A 286 -44.90 2.74 7.97
N SER A 287 -45.19 2.12 9.10
CA SER A 287 -46.03 2.69 10.15
C SER A 287 -45.38 3.91 10.81
N SER A 288 -44.08 3.88 11.08
CA SER A 288 -43.34 5.00 11.67
C SER A 288 -43.29 6.23 10.76
N VAL A 289 -43.12 6.03 9.46
CA VAL A 289 -43.05 7.14 8.48
C VAL A 289 -44.44 7.69 8.14
N THR A 290 -45.44 6.82 7.94
CA THR A 290 -46.76 7.23 7.43
C THR A 290 -47.83 7.40 8.51
N GLY A 291 -47.62 6.88 9.72
CA GLY A 291 -48.59 6.89 10.81
C GLY A 291 -49.74 5.88 10.65
N GLN A 292 -49.66 4.95 9.68
CA GLN A 292 -50.68 3.96 9.41
C GLN A 292 -50.08 2.60 9.03
N LEU A 293 -50.83 1.53 9.31
CA LEU A 293 -50.49 0.20 8.82
C LEU A 293 -50.79 0.11 7.32
N LEU A 294 -49.77 -0.22 6.54
CA LEU A 294 -49.87 -0.42 5.10
C LEU A 294 -49.93 -1.91 4.76
N SER A 295 -50.52 -2.23 3.61
CA SER A 295 -50.58 -3.59 3.06
C SER A 295 -50.37 -3.55 1.55
N GLY A 296 -50.01 -4.69 0.97
CA GLY A 296 -49.62 -4.79 -0.43
C GLY A 296 -48.12 -4.98 -0.61
N SER A 297 -47.70 -5.25 -1.85
CA SER A 297 -46.31 -5.49 -2.22
C SER A 297 -45.42 -4.29 -1.85
N VAL A 298 -44.17 -4.52 -1.41
CA VAL A 298 -43.21 -3.45 -1.10
C VAL A 298 -43.08 -2.44 -2.24
N SER A 299 -43.01 -2.89 -3.50
CA SER A 299 -42.92 -1.99 -4.68
C SER A 299 -44.12 -1.05 -4.77
N SER A 300 -45.35 -1.59 -4.70
CA SER A 300 -46.57 -0.76 -4.73
C SER A 300 -46.66 0.21 -3.56
N VAL A 301 -46.15 -0.17 -2.38
CA VAL A 301 -46.12 0.72 -1.22
C VAL A 301 -45.14 1.88 -1.43
N ILE A 302 -43.95 1.62 -1.97
CA ILE A 302 -42.98 2.68 -2.33
C ILE A 302 -43.59 3.64 -3.35
N GLU A 303 -44.29 3.13 -4.37
CA GLU A 303 -44.94 3.95 -5.42
C GLU A 303 -46.02 4.88 -4.86
N ASN A 304 -46.84 4.38 -3.93
CA ASN A 304 -47.95 5.13 -3.34
C ASN A 304 -47.52 6.09 -2.22
N TYR A 305 -46.35 5.87 -1.61
CA TYR A 305 -45.84 6.65 -0.49
C TYR A 305 -44.37 7.06 -0.72
N PRO A 306 -44.13 8.13 -1.51
CA PRO A 306 -42.77 8.52 -1.92
C PRO A 306 -41.81 8.81 -0.77
N ASP A 307 -42.30 9.22 0.41
CA ASP A 307 -41.45 9.47 1.58
C ASP A 307 -40.77 8.18 2.09
N LEU A 308 -41.38 6.99 1.86
CA LEU A 308 -40.77 5.70 2.18
C LEU A 308 -39.59 5.36 1.27
N ALA A 309 -39.56 5.91 0.06
CA ALA A 309 -38.49 5.65 -0.89
C ALA A 309 -37.13 6.19 -0.42
N VAL A 310 -37.14 7.18 0.48
CA VAL A 310 -35.95 7.87 1.00
C VAL A 310 -35.76 7.70 2.51
N ALA A 311 -36.71 7.07 3.21
CA ALA A 311 -36.64 6.84 4.64
C ALA A 311 -35.61 5.75 4.97
N GLN A 312 -34.59 6.10 5.76
CA GLN A 312 -33.54 5.17 6.17
C GLN A 312 -34.02 4.31 7.34
N LEU A 313 -33.80 2.99 7.25
CA LEU A 313 -34.23 2.03 8.26
C LEU A 313 -33.80 2.44 9.68
N GLY A 314 -32.51 2.76 9.89
CA GLY A 314 -31.96 3.09 11.20
C GLY A 314 -32.41 4.42 11.80
N GLU A 315 -33.08 5.29 11.02
CA GLU A 315 -33.64 6.56 11.52
C GLU A 315 -35.01 6.38 12.17
N TYR A 316 -35.82 5.45 11.63
CA TYR A 316 -37.24 5.33 11.99
C TYR A 316 -37.57 4.09 12.83
N ILE A 317 -36.70 3.07 12.84
CA ILE A 317 -36.90 1.85 13.62
C ILE A 317 -35.63 1.44 14.38
N SER A 318 -35.82 0.78 15.52
CA SER A 318 -34.74 0.18 16.28
C SER A 318 -34.36 -1.17 15.67
N LEU A 319 -33.23 -1.21 14.96
CA LEU A 319 -32.76 -2.44 14.28
C LEU A 319 -32.36 -3.56 15.25
N SER A 320 -32.17 -3.27 16.53
CA SER A 320 -31.92 -4.30 17.55
C SER A 320 -33.13 -5.16 17.86
N ASP A 321 -34.34 -4.73 17.46
CA ASP A 321 -35.60 -5.35 17.85
C ASP A 321 -35.98 -6.51 16.92
N TYR A 322 -35.23 -6.69 15.82
CA TYR A 322 -35.50 -7.71 14.80
C TYR A 322 -34.27 -8.58 14.57
N SER A 323 -34.50 -9.87 14.35
CA SER A 323 -33.45 -10.79 13.89
C SER A 323 -32.94 -10.37 12.51
N LEU A 324 -31.65 -10.60 12.25
CA LEU A 324 -30.98 -10.31 10.99
C LEU A 324 -31.68 -10.99 9.80
N THR A 325 -32.25 -12.19 10.01
CA THR A 325 -32.97 -12.95 8.96
C THR A 325 -34.45 -12.57 8.85
N SER A 326 -34.89 -11.49 9.52
CA SER A 326 -36.29 -11.03 9.45
C SER A 326 -36.63 -10.35 8.12
N ILE A 327 -35.62 -9.85 7.40
CA ILE A 327 -35.75 -9.40 6.01
C ILE A 327 -35.38 -10.58 5.11
N PRO A 328 -36.30 -11.11 4.29
CA PRO A 328 -36.03 -12.26 3.44
C PRO A 328 -34.84 -12.05 2.51
N ASN A 329 -34.00 -13.08 2.36
CA ASN A 329 -32.85 -13.16 1.44
C ASN A 329 -31.73 -12.13 1.66
N ILE A 330 -31.78 -11.34 2.74
CA ILE A 330 -30.79 -10.30 3.00
C ILE A 330 -29.36 -10.84 3.15
N GLU A 331 -29.23 -12.05 3.67
CA GLU A 331 -27.94 -12.69 3.89
C GLU A 331 -27.33 -13.30 2.63
N GLN A 332 -28.11 -13.44 1.55
CA GLN A 332 -27.67 -14.04 0.29
C GLN A 332 -27.08 -13.02 -0.69
N VAL A 333 -27.32 -11.72 -0.45
CA VAL A 333 -26.89 -10.65 -1.34
C VAL A 333 -25.44 -10.25 -1.06
N ALA A 334 -24.69 -9.99 -2.13
CA ALA A 334 -23.31 -9.51 -2.03
C ALA A 334 -23.27 -8.11 -1.39
N LEU A 335 -22.27 -7.84 -0.55
CA LEU A 335 -22.14 -6.56 0.16
C LEU A 335 -22.21 -5.35 -0.77
N LYS A 336 -21.66 -5.46 -1.99
CA LYS A 336 -21.63 -4.37 -2.97
C LYS A 336 -23.00 -3.91 -3.48
N GLU A 337 -24.02 -4.74 -3.37
CA GLU A 337 -25.37 -4.43 -3.86
C GLU A 337 -26.12 -3.50 -2.92
N PHE A 338 -25.67 -3.39 -1.66
CA PHE A 338 -26.25 -2.44 -0.71
C PHE A 338 -25.73 -1.02 -0.96
N SER A 339 -26.62 -0.04 -0.88
CA SER A 339 -26.29 1.36 -1.10
C SER A 339 -25.28 1.85 -0.05
N ASN A 340 -24.22 2.52 -0.48
CA ASN A 340 -23.16 3.05 0.39
C ASN A 340 -22.49 2.01 1.30
N TRP A 341 -22.45 0.74 0.89
CA TRP A 341 -21.73 -0.33 1.62
C TRP A 341 -20.28 0.05 1.94
N GLN A 342 -19.64 0.85 1.08
CA GLN A 342 -18.25 1.32 1.25
C GLN A 342 -18.00 2.02 2.58
N SER A 343 -19.04 2.58 3.21
CA SER A 343 -18.92 3.34 4.46
C SER A 343 -19.14 2.50 5.72
N THR A 344 -19.41 1.21 5.57
CA THR A 344 -19.49 0.27 6.70
C THR A 344 -18.10 -0.05 7.23
N VAL A 345 -17.93 0.01 8.56
CA VAL A 345 -16.69 -0.41 9.22
C VAL A 345 -16.57 -1.94 9.12
N ILE A 346 -15.36 -2.50 8.99
CA ILE A 346 -15.17 -3.96 8.84
C ILE A 346 -15.87 -4.75 9.96
N ASN A 347 -15.75 -4.35 11.22
CA ASN A 347 -16.42 -5.01 12.34
C ASN A 347 -17.93 -4.71 12.45
N GLY A 348 -18.48 -3.87 11.55
CA GLY A 348 -19.90 -3.66 11.36
C GLY A 348 -20.54 -4.70 10.42
N ILE A 349 -19.75 -5.65 9.92
CA ILE A 349 -20.23 -6.83 9.19
C ILE A 349 -20.01 -8.06 10.09
N PRO A 350 -21.07 -8.77 10.50
CA PRO A 350 -20.94 -9.88 11.44
C PRO A 350 -19.95 -10.96 10.97
N GLY A 351 -18.86 -11.12 11.70
CA GLY A 351 -17.87 -12.17 11.47
C GLY A 351 -16.77 -11.84 10.46
N LEU A 352 -16.89 -10.77 9.68
CA LEU A 352 -15.93 -10.44 8.61
C LEU A 352 -14.50 -10.25 9.15
N GLU A 353 -14.36 -9.67 10.33
CA GLU A 353 -13.06 -9.40 10.94
C GLU A 353 -12.30 -10.67 11.35
N ASN A 354 -12.98 -11.81 11.40
CA ASN A 354 -12.44 -13.12 11.78
C ASN A 354 -12.04 -13.98 10.58
N ILE A 355 -12.39 -13.57 9.36
CA ILE A 355 -12.07 -14.32 8.15
C ILE A 355 -10.56 -14.21 7.87
N PRO A 356 -9.84 -15.34 7.73
CA PRO A 356 -8.47 -15.30 7.26
C PRO A 356 -8.41 -14.77 5.83
N PHE A 357 -7.43 -13.92 5.54
CA PHE A 357 -7.32 -13.26 4.23
C PHE A 357 -7.20 -14.24 3.07
N SER A 358 -6.66 -15.44 3.30
CA SER A 358 -6.64 -16.57 2.35
C SER A 358 -8.00 -16.97 1.77
N TYR A 359 -9.11 -16.69 2.47
CA TYR A 359 -10.47 -16.97 2.01
C TYR A 359 -11.12 -15.83 1.21
N LEU A 360 -10.42 -14.69 1.11
CA LEU A 360 -10.85 -13.55 0.29
C LEU A 360 -10.43 -13.80 -1.17
N SER A 361 -11.25 -13.36 -2.12
CA SER A 361 -11.08 -13.72 -3.53
C SER A 361 -9.80 -13.17 -4.17
N ASN A 362 -9.28 -12.04 -3.67
CA ASN A 362 -8.13 -11.33 -4.24
C ASN A 362 -7.03 -11.10 -3.19
N VAL A 363 -6.41 -12.18 -2.73
CA VAL A 363 -5.31 -12.07 -1.75
C VAL A 363 -4.09 -11.40 -2.40
N PRO A 364 -3.49 -10.37 -1.77
CA PRO A 364 -2.32 -9.70 -2.31
C PRO A 364 -1.14 -10.67 -2.42
N VAL A 365 -0.69 -10.92 -3.64
CA VAL A 365 0.51 -11.70 -3.91
C VAL A 365 1.70 -10.72 -3.95
N PRO A 366 2.78 -10.97 -3.19
CA PRO A 366 3.99 -10.17 -3.29
C PRO A 366 4.57 -10.22 -4.70
N ASP A 367 4.94 -9.06 -5.22
CA ASP A 367 5.68 -8.92 -6.46
C ASP A 367 7.17 -9.20 -6.23
N PHE A 368 7.56 -10.44 -6.56
CA PHE A 368 8.95 -10.92 -6.51
C PHE A 368 9.77 -10.60 -7.77
N SER A 369 9.25 -9.79 -8.70
CA SER A 369 9.99 -9.42 -9.94
C SER A 369 11.29 -8.69 -9.62
N PHE A 370 11.37 -8.06 -8.45
CA PHE A 370 12.58 -7.44 -7.95
C PHE A 370 12.77 -7.69 -6.46
N ILE A 371 13.91 -8.30 -6.15
CA ILE A 371 14.33 -8.66 -4.81
C ILE A 371 15.66 -7.96 -4.55
N GLY A 372 15.76 -7.31 -3.40
CA GLY A 372 17.02 -6.79 -2.87
C GLY A 372 17.32 -7.44 -1.54
N ASN A 373 18.60 -7.48 -1.17
CA ASN A 373 18.99 -7.90 0.16
C ASN A 373 19.29 -6.65 0.98
N VAL A 374 18.87 -6.63 2.24
CA VAL A 374 19.27 -5.58 3.18
C VAL A 374 20.79 -5.64 3.33
N ASP A 375 21.52 -4.57 2.97
CA ASP A 375 22.98 -4.54 3.10
C ASP A 375 23.39 -3.84 4.39
N LEU A 376 23.01 -2.55 4.52
CA LEU A 376 23.37 -1.72 5.66
C LEU A 376 22.16 -0.92 6.16
N PRO A 377 21.63 -1.22 7.36
CA PRO A 377 20.69 -0.35 8.05
C PRO A 377 21.43 0.81 8.71
N LEU A 378 21.08 2.04 8.34
CA LEU A 378 21.77 3.26 8.79
C LEU A 378 20.78 4.22 9.45
N ASN A 379 21.13 4.73 10.64
CA ASN A 379 20.30 5.70 11.36
C ASN A 379 20.27 7.07 10.66
N ALA A 380 19.45 7.99 11.18
CA ALA A 380 19.26 9.35 10.67
C ALA A 380 20.44 10.33 10.90
N ASN A 381 21.65 9.87 10.61
CA ASN A 381 22.87 10.68 10.62
C ASN A 381 23.32 11.05 9.21
N GLU A 382 22.89 10.30 8.20
CA GLU A 382 23.29 10.50 6.81
C GLU A 382 22.26 11.31 6.02
N ALA A 383 22.76 12.19 5.17
CA ALA A 383 21.97 13.05 4.29
C ALA A 383 22.38 12.88 2.82
N ASN A 384 21.69 13.59 1.92
CA ASN A 384 21.96 13.63 0.48
C ASN A 384 21.96 12.24 -0.20
N ARG A 385 21.01 11.37 0.17
CA ARG A 385 20.77 10.08 -0.50
C ARG A 385 19.96 10.32 -1.77
N SER A 386 20.63 10.29 -2.92
CA SER A 386 20.00 10.53 -4.24
C SER A 386 19.62 9.25 -4.98
N ARG A 387 20.16 8.10 -4.58
CA ARG A 387 19.92 6.80 -5.23
C ARG A 387 18.78 6.05 -4.56
N SER A 388 17.72 6.79 -4.27
CA SER A 388 16.54 6.33 -3.55
C SER A 388 15.67 5.47 -4.47
N ILE A 389 15.13 4.38 -3.93
CA ILE A 389 14.05 3.61 -4.53
C ILE A 389 12.72 3.81 -3.79
N SER A 390 12.68 4.70 -2.81
CA SER A 390 11.48 4.97 -2.01
C SER A 390 10.70 6.17 -2.55
N GLY A 391 9.36 6.10 -2.49
CA GLY A 391 8.52 7.25 -2.78
C GLY A 391 7.03 6.97 -2.75
N SER A 392 6.32 7.47 -3.78
CA SER A 392 4.88 7.29 -3.97
C SER A 392 4.51 7.20 -5.44
N ASN A 393 3.27 6.77 -5.70
CA ASN A 393 2.72 6.78 -7.05
C ASN A 393 2.65 8.20 -7.65
N GLN A 394 2.54 9.24 -6.82
CA GLN A 394 2.41 10.64 -7.28
C GLN A 394 3.75 11.36 -7.40
N ALA A 395 4.71 11.08 -6.51
CA ALA A 395 6.03 11.70 -6.52
C ALA A 395 7.06 10.90 -7.34
N GLY A 396 6.70 9.70 -7.78
CA GLY A 396 7.64 8.67 -8.24
C GLY A 396 8.31 7.99 -7.06
N PHE A 397 9.01 6.88 -7.35
CA PHE A 397 9.69 6.09 -6.32
C PHE A 397 11.17 6.43 -6.19
N ASN A 398 11.63 7.57 -6.70
CA ASN A 398 13.04 7.97 -6.62
C ASN A 398 13.20 9.25 -5.81
N VAL A 399 12.45 9.37 -4.72
CA VAL A 399 12.46 10.58 -3.92
C VAL A 399 13.74 10.61 -3.09
N SER A 400 14.66 11.49 -3.47
CA SER A 400 15.91 11.70 -2.75
C SER A 400 15.68 12.21 -1.32
N CYS A 401 16.57 11.85 -0.42
CA CYS A 401 16.61 12.38 0.93
C CYS A 401 17.76 13.40 1.06
N VAL A 402 17.42 14.68 1.20
CA VAL A 402 18.39 15.79 1.26
C VAL A 402 18.80 16.17 2.68
N SER A 403 17.94 15.93 3.67
CA SER A 403 18.24 16.09 5.10
C SER A 403 18.69 14.76 5.72
N PRO A 404 19.18 14.74 6.97
CA PRO A 404 19.45 13.49 7.67
C PRO A 404 18.22 12.57 7.71
N CYS A 405 18.38 11.30 7.34
CA CYS A 405 17.31 10.30 7.37
C CYS A 405 17.86 8.89 7.53
N ALA A 406 17.16 8.09 8.34
CA ALA A 406 17.39 6.68 8.44
C ALA A 406 16.99 6.01 7.13
N HIS A 407 17.72 4.98 6.75
CA HIS A 407 17.48 4.23 5.54
C HIS A 407 18.16 2.87 5.61
N ILE A 408 17.86 2.03 4.65
CA ILE A 408 18.69 0.85 4.36
C ILE A 408 19.37 1.04 3.01
N GLU A 409 20.60 0.59 2.89
CA GLU A 409 21.22 0.30 1.60
C GLU A 409 20.87 -1.14 1.19
N LEU A 410 20.68 -1.34 -0.11
CA LEU A 410 20.34 -2.63 -0.69
C LEU A 410 21.53 -3.20 -1.46
N SER A 411 21.67 -4.52 -1.43
CA SER A 411 22.54 -5.28 -2.32
C SER A 411 21.72 -6.14 -3.27
N GLY A 412 22.31 -6.51 -4.41
CA GLY A 412 21.63 -7.32 -5.42
C GLY A 412 22.38 -7.29 -6.74
N ASN A 413 21.65 -7.21 -7.87
CA ASN A 413 22.29 -6.98 -9.16
C ASN A 413 23.10 -5.66 -9.15
N ASN A 414 23.99 -5.48 -10.13
CA ASN A 414 24.91 -4.32 -10.16
C ASN A 414 24.18 -2.96 -10.12
N ASN A 415 22.93 -2.90 -10.59
CA ASN A 415 22.15 -1.68 -10.54
C ASN A 415 21.46 -1.46 -9.19
N LEU A 416 21.16 -2.50 -8.42
CA LEU A 416 20.52 -2.37 -7.10
C LEU A 416 21.51 -2.12 -5.96
N THR A 417 22.74 -2.61 -6.10
CA THR A 417 23.76 -2.47 -5.05
C THR A 417 24.03 -1.01 -4.73
N GLY A 418 23.89 -0.62 -3.46
CA GLY A 418 23.99 0.76 -2.97
C GLY A 418 22.77 1.63 -3.23
N ALA A 419 21.65 1.07 -3.69
CA ALA A 419 20.38 1.79 -3.75
C ALA A 419 19.80 1.95 -2.34
N GLN A 420 19.16 3.08 -2.06
CA GLN A 420 18.65 3.40 -0.73
C GLN A 420 17.13 3.28 -0.65
N TRP A 421 16.63 2.60 0.38
CA TRP A 421 15.22 2.68 0.76
C TRP A 421 15.11 3.55 2.01
N ILE A 422 14.63 4.78 1.83
CA ILE A 422 14.55 5.79 2.88
C ILE A 422 13.40 5.48 3.85
N SER A 423 13.62 5.74 5.14
CA SER A 423 12.61 5.61 6.18
C SER A 423 11.46 6.59 5.95
N GLY A 424 10.24 6.06 5.89
CA GLY A 424 9.03 6.86 5.88
C GLY A 424 8.75 7.52 7.23
N LYS A 425 9.44 7.11 8.30
CA LYS A 425 9.37 7.79 9.60
C LYS A 425 10.05 9.17 9.57
N ASP A 426 11.11 9.31 8.78
CA ASP A 426 11.83 10.57 8.60
C ASP A 426 11.32 11.36 7.39
N GLN A 427 10.91 10.68 6.32
CA GLN A 427 10.40 11.31 5.10
C GLN A 427 8.88 11.09 4.94
N LYS A 428 8.10 11.80 5.78
CA LYS A 428 6.62 11.72 5.88
C LYS A 428 5.83 12.58 4.90
N ASN A 429 6.49 13.48 4.17
CA ASN A 429 5.84 14.62 3.51
C ASN A 429 5.89 14.58 1.97
N ILE A 430 5.80 13.39 1.37
CA ILE A 430 5.77 13.25 -0.09
C ILE A 430 4.34 13.28 -0.63
N LYS A 431 4.14 13.79 -1.85
CA LYS A 431 2.80 13.91 -2.44
C LYS A 431 2.18 12.52 -2.62
N GLY A 432 0.89 12.38 -2.35
CA GLY A 432 0.13 11.14 -2.51
C GLY A 432 -1.34 11.39 -2.84
N GLY A 433 -2.10 10.31 -3.03
CA GLY A 433 -3.54 10.36 -3.31
C GLY A 433 -3.94 10.96 -4.66
N PHE A 434 -5.23 10.91 -4.97
CA PHE A 434 -5.87 11.52 -6.15
C PHE A 434 -7.37 11.74 -5.91
N GLY A 435 -8.03 12.51 -6.79
CA GLY A 435 -9.44 12.88 -6.62
C GLY A 435 -9.67 13.88 -5.49
N LEU A 436 -10.87 13.89 -4.91
CA LEU A 436 -11.24 14.76 -3.79
C LEU A 436 -10.56 14.33 -2.49
N LEU A 437 -10.39 13.02 -2.27
CA LEU A 437 -9.73 12.50 -1.07
C LEU A 437 -8.23 12.78 -1.02
N LYS A 438 -7.61 13.26 -2.11
CA LYS A 438 -6.18 13.58 -2.15
C LYS A 438 -5.77 14.63 -1.13
N VAL A 439 -6.68 15.46 -0.61
CA VAL A 439 -6.33 16.53 0.33
C VAL A 439 -6.19 16.03 1.77
N MET A 440 -6.65 14.80 2.05
CA MET A 440 -6.49 14.16 3.35
C MET A 440 -5.01 14.07 3.73
N ASN A 441 -4.71 14.28 5.01
CA ASN A 441 -3.33 14.38 5.51
C ASN A 441 -2.47 15.41 4.74
N GLY A 442 -3.09 16.52 4.29
CA GLY A 442 -2.41 17.56 3.50
C GLY A 442 -1.95 17.09 2.12
N GLY A 443 -2.49 15.97 1.62
CA GLY A 443 -2.04 15.30 0.41
C GLY A 443 -0.66 14.68 0.52
N LYS A 444 -0.27 14.31 1.74
CA LYS A 444 1.03 13.74 2.06
C LYS A 444 0.95 12.31 2.56
N GLU A 445 1.98 11.54 2.28
CA GLU A 445 2.21 10.19 2.78
C GLU A 445 3.70 9.97 3.09
N PRO A 446 4.05 8.98 3.94
CA PRO A 446 5.41 8.49 4.05
C PRO A 446 5.94 7.90 2.74
N THR A 447 7.25 8.05 2.54
CA THR A 447 7.98 7.33 1.49
C THR A 447 7.94 5.81 1.73
N GLY A 448 7.85 5.03 0.67
CA GLY A 448 7.79 3.57 0.75
C GLY A 448 7.67 2.90 -0.61
N ARG A 449 7.20 1.65 -0.61
CA ARG A 449 7.06 0.79 -1.80
C ARG A 449 5.73 0.01 -1.75
N HIS A 450 5.36 -0.61 -2.87
CA HIS A 450 4.13 -1.39 -3.03
C HIS A 450 4.42 -2.82 -3.51
N PRO A 451 5.15 -3.65 -2.74
CA PRO A 451 5.35 -5.05 -3.11
C PRO A 451 4.04 -5.84 -3.15
N TYR A 452 2.96 -5.37 -2.50
CA TYR A 452 1.65 -6.02 -2.46
C TYR A 452 0.58 -5.24 -3.24
N GLY A 453 1.01 -4.53 -4.30
CA GLY A 453 0.12 -3.70 -5.12
C GLY A 453 -0.52 -2.55 -4.33
N SER A 454 -1.75 -2.21 -4.67
CA SER A 454 -2.46 -1.08 -4.04
C SER A 454 -3.02 -1.37 -2.64
N SER A 455 -2.88 -2.59 -2.14
CA SER A 455 -3.45 -3.05 -0.86
C SER A 455 -3.00 -2.21 0.33
N PHE A 456 -1.70 -2.00 0.42
CA PHE A 456 -1.06 -1.14 1.41
C PHE A 456 0.32 -0.75 0.89
N LYS A 457 0.86 0.34 1.43
CA LYS A 457 2.24 0.73 1.24
C LYS A 457 3.09 0.09 2.33
N GLN A 458 4.18 -0.58 1.95
CA GLN A 458 5.21 -1.00 2.88
C GLN A 458 6.22 0.13 3.07
N VAL A 459 6.52 0.45 4.33
CA VAL A 459 7.35 1.58 4.72
C VAL A 459 8.43 1.11 5.69
N ILE A 460 9.69 1.46 5.43
CA ILE A 460 10.76 1.34 6.44
C ILE A 460 10.42 2.29 7.59
N TRP A 461 10.25 1.75 8.79
CA TRP A 461 9.70 2.50 9.91
C TRP A 461 10.70 2.69 11.04
N ASP A 462 11.34 1.61 11.50
CA ASP A 462 12.36 1.65 12.54
C ASP A 462 13.66 1.02 12.03
N VAL A 463 14.78 1.69 12.24
CA VAL A 463 16.12 1.22 11.87
C VAL A 463 16.94 1.10 13.14
N GLN A 464 17.61 -0.05 13.33
CA GLN A 464 18.49 -0.33 14.44
C GLN A 464 19.87 -0.72 13.92
N GLU A 465 20.63 0.26 13.45
CA GLU A 465 21.99 0.10 12.88
C GLU A 465 22.91 -0.78 13.74
N ALA A 466 22.90 -0.62 15.07
CA ALA A 466 23.76 -1.38 15.96
C ALA A 466 23.45 -2.90 16.01
N LYS A 467 22.25 -3.30 15.60
CA LYS A 467 21.83 -4.71 15.50
C LYS A 467 21.83 -5.22 14.07
N GLY A 468 21.81 -4.32 13.08
CA GLY A 468 21.59 -4.68 11.70
C GLY A 468 20.11 -4.96 11.41
N ASP A 469 19.18 -4.42 12.21
CA ASP A 469 17.75 -4.72 12.08
C ASP A 469 17.00 -3.54 11.45
N VAL A 470 15.96 -3.85 10.68
CA VAL A 470 14.97 -2.90 10.20
C VAL A 470 13.57 -3.46 10.34
N THR A 471 12.65 -2.66 10.88
CA THR A 471 11.22 -2.99 10.95
C THR A 471 10.45 -2.16 9.94
N THR A 472 9.54 -2.83 9.25
CA THR A 472 8.62 -2.23 8.28
C THR A 472 7.22 -2.10 8.86
N ALA A 473 6.45 -1.16 8.32
CA ALA A 473 5.05 -0.97 8.65
C ALA A 473 4.18 -0.90 7.39
N MET A 474 2.93 -1.33 7.52
CA MET A 474 1.87 -1.14 6.54
C MET A 474 1.20 0.22 6.78
N PHE A 475 0.98 0.94 5.69
CA PHE A 475 0.14 2.12 5.63
C PHE A 475 -0.97 1.90 4.62
N PHE A 476 -2.20 2.19 5.03
CA PHE A 476 -3.41 2.09 4.23
C PHE A 476 -3.88 3.48 3.78
N ARG A 477 -4.85 3.50 2.87
CA ARG A 477 -5.49 4.71 2.37
C ARG A 477 -7.00 4.53 2.39
N LYS A 478 -7.73 5.64 2.40
CA LYS A 478 -9.17 5.66 2.17
C LYS A 478 -9.44 5.77 0.68
N CYS A 479 -10.35 4.95 0.16
CA CYS A 479 -10.90 5.10 -1.17
C CYS A 479 -12.43 5.16 -1.08
N HIS A 480 -13.04 5.88 -2.00
CA HIS A 480 -14.49 5.83 -2.19
C HIS A 480 -14.74 5.95 -3.69
N ARG A 481 -15.01 4.81 -4.32
CA ARG A 481 -15.28 4.71 -5.76
C ARG A 481 -16.79 4.57 -5.96
N GLY A 482 -17.24 4.78 -7.19
CA GLY A 482 -18.66 4.73 -7.53
C GLY A 482 -19.22 6.11 -7.88
N ILE A 483 -20.48 6.36 -7.55
CA ILE A 483 -21.18 7.61 -7.86
C ILE A 483 -21.61 8.26 -6.53
N PRO A 484 -20.93 9.32 -6.06
CA PRO A 484 -19.77 9.99 -6.68
C PRO A 484 -18.43 9.29 -6.41
N ASP A 485 -17.49 9.37 -7.36
CA ASP A 485 -16.12 8.88 -7.16
C ASP A 485 -15.28 9.97 -6.47
N LEU A 486 -14.89 9.75 -5.21
CA LEU A 486 -14.08 10.69 -4.45
C LEU A 486 -12.57 10.46 -4.66
N GLY A 487 -12.18 9.41 -5.38
CA GLY A 487 -10.80 8.99 -5.56
C GLY A 487 -10.23 8.28 -4.34
N CYS A 488 -8.94 8.47 -4.07
CA CYS A 488 -8.26 7.86 -2.93
C CYS A 488 -7.34 8.85 -2.23
N SER A 489 -7.25 8.72 -0.91
CA SER A 489 -6.29 9.47 -0.10
C SER A 489 -4.85 9.02 -0.36
N PRO A 490 -3.86 9.77 0.16
CA PRO A 490 -2.53 9.23 0.37
C PRO A 490 -2.55 8.01 1.30
N TYR A 491 -1.49 7.19 1.29
CA TYR A 491 -1.27 6.09 2.23
C TYR A 491 -0.74 6.61 3.57
N PHE A 492 -1.63 7.09 4.43
CA PHE A 492 -1.27 7.68 5.73
C PHE A 492 -1.92 6.98 6.93
N ILE A 493 -2.86 6.06 6.71
CA ILE A 493 -3.58 5.36 7.79
C ILE A 493 -2.69 4.22 8.29
N GLY A 494 -2.17 4.35 9.50
CA GLY A 494 -1.14 3.48 10.04
C GLY A 494 -0.39 4.17 11.17
N PRO A 495 0.79 3.66 11.57
CA PRO A 495 1.43 2.42 11.11
C PRO A 495 0.75 1.15 11.67
N VAL A 496 0.82 0.04 10.93
CA VAL A 496 0.62 -1.32 11.44
C VAL A 496 1.94 -2.08 11.26
N VAL A 497 2.54 -2.61 12.34
CA VAL A 497 3.84 -3.32 12.24
C VAL A 497 3.72 -4.51 11.29
N TYR A 498 4.76 -4.72 10.48
CA TYR A 498 4.74 -5.73 9.43
C TYR A 498 5.88 -6.75 9.60
N PHE A 499 7.00 -6.58 8.89
CA PHE A 499 8.15 -7.49 8.99
C PHE A 499 9.34 -6.82 9.65
N THR A 500 10.13 -7.65 10.33
CA THR A 500 11.50 -7.30 10.74
C THR A 500 12.49 -8.05 9.83
N TYR A 501 13.41 -7.31 9.24
CA TYR A 501 14.51 -7.83 8.43
C TYR A 501 15.83 -7.57 9.13
N HIS A 502 16.77 -8.46 8.91
CA HIS A 502 18.17 -8.38 9.33
C HIS A 502 19.06 -8.10 8.12
N GLU A 503 20.29 -7.67 8.39
CA GLU A 503 21.33 -7.65 7.35
C GLU A 503 21.38 -8.98 6.58
N LYS A 504 21.45 -8.85 5.26
CA LYS A 504 21.43 -9.89 4.22
C LYS A 504 20.09 -10.58 3.99
N ASP A 505 19.05 -10.26 4.76
CA ASP A 505 17.72 -10.79 4.49
C ASP A 505 17.22 -10.29 3.12
N PRO A 506 16.61 -11.17 2.31
CA PRO A 506 16.02 -10.78 1.06
C PRO A 506 14.65 -10.14 1.30
N MET A 507 14.33 -9.12 0.50
CA MET A 507 13.11 -8.34 0.60
C MET A 507 12.53 -8.07 -0.79
N ALA A 508 11.22 -8.27 -0.92
CA ALA A 508 10.47 -7.89 -2.12
C ALA A 508 10.33 -6.35 -2.19
N LEU A 509 10.70 -5.77 -3.34
CA LEU A 509 10.69 -4.32 -3.53
C LEU A 509 9.48 -3.82 -4.33
N GLY A 510 8.82 -4.72 -5.07
CA GLY A 510 7.72 -4.44 -5.99
C GLY A 510 8.09 -3.53 -7.18
N LEU A 511 7.22 -3.45 -8.17
CA LEU A 511 7.32 -2.50 -9.29
C LEU A 511 6.64 -1.14 -9.00
N PRO A 512 6.93 -0.09 -9.80
CA PRO A 512 8.00 -0.01 -10.79
C PRO A 512 9.36 0.25 -10.13
N ILE A 513 10.44 -0.21 -10.77
CA ILE A 513 11.81 0.12 -10.36
C ILE A 513 12.48 0.88 -11.48
N LEU A 514 12.69 2.17 -11.21
CA LEU A 514 13.66 2.99 -11.89
C LEU A 514 14.75 3.24 -10.85
N ILE A 515 15.97 2.73 -11.02
CA ILE A 515 17.05 3.05 -10.08
C ILE A 515 17.78 4.28 -10.64
N PRO A 516 17.89 5.39 -9.88
CA PRO A 516 18.58 6.60 -10.33
C PRO A 516 20.04 6.41 -10.70
#